data_AF-A0A843ENT2-F1
#
_entry.id   AF-A0A843ENT2-F1
#
_cell.length_a   1.000
_cell.length_b   1.000
_cell.length_c   1.000
_cell.angle_alpha   90.00
_cell.angle_beta   90.00
_cell.angle_gamma   90.00
#
_symmetry.space_group_name_H-M   'P 1'
#
loop_
_entity.id
_entity.type
_entity.pdbx_description
1 polymer ?
#
loop_
_entity_poly.entity_id
_entity_poly.type
_entity_poly.pdbx_seq_one_letter_code
_entity_poly.pdbx_strand_id
1 'polypeptide(L)'
;MEIPEFSEIKQELSELKTMIAADKSSKDFDDLFPSLWYNDEECWKKKGGMAFSTYRSNRYYQCKGGIPDAKVGGRKVWSRDSVMEWVKLSDSELPEYHKKYKTGAKQR
;
A
#
# COMPACT_ATOMS: atom_id res chain seq x y z
N MET A 1 -26.62 43.00 -14.55
CA MET A 1 -26.58 42.55 -13.14
C MET A 1 -26.16 41.10 -13.16
N GLU A 2 -24.91 40.82 -12.82
CA GLU A 2 -24.46 39.43 -12.67
C GLU A 2 -25.05 38.86 -11.37
N ILE A 3 -25.57 37.65 -11.44
CA ILE A 3 -26.23 36.96 -10.34
C ILE A 3 -25.14 36.60 -9.30
N PRO A 4 -25.26 37.05 -8.03
CA PRO A 4 -24.22 36.85 -7.00
C PRO A 4 -23.79 35.40 -6.79
N GLU A 5 -24.69 34.44 -7.00
CA GLU A 5 -24.36 33.00 -6.93
C GLU A 5 -23.30 32.58 -7.95
N PHE A 6 -23.26 33.20 -9.13
CA PHE A 6 -22.35 32.76 -10.19
C PHE A 6 -20.88 33.15 -9.91
N SER A 7 -20.65 34.19 -9.11
CA SER A 7 -19.30 34.55 -8.64
C SER A 7 -18.80 33.60 -7.56
N GLU A 8 -19.66 33.18 -6.63
CA GLU A 8 -19.30 32.21 -5.59
C GLU A 8 -18.98 30.84 -6.20
N ILE A 9 -19.82 30.35 -7.13
CA ILE A 9 -19.57 29.07 -7.82
C ILE A 9 -18.24 29.08 -8.59
N LYS A 10 -17.87 30.21 -9.21
CA LYS A 10 -16.56 30.33 -9.89
C LYS A 10 -15.39 30.28 -8.93
N GLN A 11 -15.54 30.88 -7.74
CA GLN A 11 -14.51 30.88 -6.72
C GLN A 11 -14.32 29.47 -6.15
N GLU A 12 -15.40 28.78 -5.79
CA GLU A 12 -15.35 27.38 -5.32
C GLU A 12 -14.73 26.44 -6.38
N LEU A 13 -15.09 26.60 -7.66
CA LEU A 13 -14.48 25.83 -8.74
C LEU A 13 -12.98 26.11 -8.92
N SER A 14 -12.53 27.32 -8.58
CA SER A 14 -11.11 27.67 -8.63
C SER A 14 -10.33 27.00 -7.49
N GLU A 15 -10.92 26.96 -6.29
CA GLU A 15 -10.34 26.34 -5.10
C GLU A 15 -10.28 24.81 -5.22
N LEU A 16 -11.32 24.18 -5.76
CA LEU A 16 -11.32 22.74 -6.03
C LEU A 16 -10.26 22.36 -7.07
N LYS A 17 -10.03 23.19 -8.09
CA LYS A 17 -8.99 22.95 -9.10
C LYS A 17 -7.59 23.05 -8.51
N THR A 18 -7.32 24.00 -7.62
CA THR A 18 -6.02 24.10 -6.94
C THR A 18 -5.80 22.93 -5.98
N MET A 19 -6.84 22.46 -5.28
CA MET A 19 -6.74 21.27 -4.43
C MET A 19 -6.44 19.99 -5.24
N ILE A 20 -7.12 19.77 -6.36
CA ILE A 20 -6.86 18.62 -7.25
C ILE A 20 -5.47 18.71 -7.88
N ALA A 21 -4.99 19.92 -8.22
CA ALA A 21 -3.66 20.10 -8.77
C ALA A 21 -2.56 19.82 -7.74
N ALA A 22 -2.78 20.14 -6.46
CA ALA A 22 -1.87 19.78 -5.38
C ALA A 22 -1.82 18.26 -5.12
N ASP A 23 -2.94 17.56 -5.32
CA ASP A 23 -3.06 16.10 -5.11
C ASP A 23 -2.45 15.26 -6.25
N LYS A 24 -2.02 15.89 -7.36
CA LYS A 24 -1.28 15.24 -8.47
C LYS A 24 0.14 14.79 -8.08
N SER A 25 0.57 15.02 -6.84
CA SER A 25 1.73 14.34 -6.22
C SER A 25 1.52 12.82 -6.07
N SER A 26 0.31 12.30 -6.30
CA SER A 26 -0.01 10.87 -6.31
C SER A 26 0.70 10.05 -7.40
N LYS A 27 1.39 10.69 -8.36
CA LYS A 27 2.16 10.00 -9.42
C LYS A 27 3.29 9.12 -8.88
N ASP A 28 3.84 9.38 -7.70
CA ASP A 28 5.02 8.66 -7.22
C ASP A 28 4.71 7.22 -6.78
N PHE A 29 3.50 6.96 -6.28
CA PHE A 29 3.15 5.65 -5.72
C PHE A 29 2.84 4.60 -6.79
N ASP A 30 2.29 5.01 -7.93
CA ASP A 30 1.99 4.05 -8.99
C ASP A 30 3.29 3.53 -9.64
N ASP A 31 4.27 4.42 -9.82
CA ASP A 31 5.60 4.10 -10.32
C ASP A 31 6.42 3.24 -9.34
N LEU A 32 6.17 3.38 -8.03
CA LEU A 32 6.75 2.53 -6.99
C LEU A 32 6.24 1.09 -7.07
N PHE A 33 5.04 0.85 -7.60
CA PHE A 33 4.45 -0.49 -7.70
C PHE A 33 4.00 -0.81 -9.14
N PRO A 34 4.94 -1.06 -10.08
CA PRO A 34 4.61 -1.26 -11.49
C PRO A 34 4.03 -2.65 -11.82
N SER A 35 4.21 -3.63 -10.93
CA SER A 35 3.77 -5.01 -11.14
C SER A 35 2.41 -5.26 -10.46
N LEU A 36 1.59 -6.13 -11.05
CA LEU A 36 0.33 -6.55 -10.41
C LEU A 36 0.57 -7.56 -9.28
N TRP A 37 1.59 -8.40 -9.45
CA TRP A 37 1.95 -9.49 -8.55
C TRP A 37 3.38 -9.33 -8.08
N TYR A 38 3.58 -9.54 -6.78
CA TYR A 38 4.88 -9.46 -6.12
C TYR A 38 5.19 -10.77 -5.42
N ASN A 39 6.42 -11.26 -5.59
CA ASN A 39 6.93 -12.40 -4.84
C ASN A 39 7.55 -11.97 -3.49
N ASP A 40 7.98 -12.94 -2.67
CA ASP A 40 8.58 -12.70 -1.34
C ASP A 40 9.75 -11.71 -1.38
N GLU A 41 10.66 -11.88 -2.34
CA GLU A 41 11.87 -11.05 -2.45
C GLU A 41 11.53 -9.62 -2.85
N GLU A 42 10.57 -9.45 -3.77
CA GLU A 42 10.11 -8.13 -4.18
C GLU A 42 9.35 -7.43 -3.05
N CYS A 43 8.50 -8.15 -2.32
CA CYS A 43 7.83 -7.60 -1.13
C CYS A 43 8.86 -7.12 -0.10
N TRP A 44 9.87 -7.94 0.20
CA TRP A 44 10.96 -7.57 1.10
C TRP A 44 11.71 -6.31 0.63
N LYS A 45 12.07 -6.23 -0.66
CA LYS A 45 12.73 -5.05 -1.23
C LYS A 45 11.89 -3.78 -1.09
N LYS A 46 10.56 -3.89 -1.20
CA LYS A 46 9.64 -2.74 -1.04
C LYS A 46 9.50 -2.29 0.41
N LYS A 47 9.59 -3.21 1.37
CA LYS A 47 9.52 -2.89 2.80
C LYS A 47 10.80 -2.31 3.35
N GLY A 48 11.93 -2.95 3.04
CA GLY A 48 13.22 -2.62 3.63
C GLY A 48 13.29 -2.92 5.14
N GLY A 49 14.28 -2.33 5.81
CA GLY A 49 14.40 -2.32 7.28
C GLY A 49 14.91 -3.61 7.94
N MET A 50 15.04 -4.73 7.22
CA MET A 50 15.52 -5.99 7.79
C MET A 50 16.27 -6.87 6.79
N ALA A 51 17.02 -7.85 7.27
CA ALA A 51 17.66 -8.86 6.42
C ALA A 51 16.63 -9.79 5.76
N PHE A 52 16.85 -10.15 4.50
CA PHE A 52 15.95 -11.06 3.76
C PHE A 52 15.82 -12.43 4.43
N SER A 53 16.88 -12.94 5.04
CA SER A 53 16.85 -14.20 5.80
C SER A 53 15.85 -14.17 6.94
N THR A 54 15.82 -13.08 7.71
CA THR A 54 14.88 -12.86 8.81
C THR A 54 13.45 -12.73 8.28
N TYR A 55 13.24 -11.93 7.22
CA TYR A 55 11.94 -11.79 6.55
C TYR A 55 11.40 -13.15 6.07
N ARG A 56 12.23 -13.94 5.39
CA ARG A 56 11.85 -15.23 4.82
C ARG A 56 11.55 -16.27 5.89
N SER A 57 12.27 -16.23 7.01
CA SER A 57 12.13 -17.22 8.09
C SER A 57 10.99 -16.91 9.05
N ASN A 58 10.59 -15.64 9.16
CA ASN A 58 9.55 -15.22 10.08
C ASN A 58 8.36 -14.60 9.33
N ARG A 59 7.30 -15.40 9.21
CA ARG A 59 6.01 -15.03 8.62
C ARG A 59 5.39 -13.78 9.24
N TYR A 60 5.71 -13.44 10.49
CA TYR A 60 5.22 -12.22 11.13
C TYR A 60 5.59 -10.95 10.36
N TYR A 61 6.75 -10.94 9.72
CA TYR A 61 7.21 -9.81 8.92
C TYR A 61 6.82 -9.93 7.44
N GLN A 62 6.08 -10.97 7.03
CA GLN A 62 5.67 -11.14 5.64
C GLN A 62 4.31 -10.49 5.38
N CYS A 63 4.08 -10.09 4.12
CA CYS A 63 2.78 -9.59 3.68
C CYS A 63 1.70 -10.64 3.98
N LYS A 64 0.57 -10.20 4.53
CA LYS A 64 -0.52 -11.05 5.04
C LYS A 64 -0.04 -12.24 5.87
N GLY A 65 1.02 -12.06 6.67
CA GLY A 65 1.56 -13.13 7.51
C GLY A 65 2.09 -14.34 6.72
N GLY A 66 2.55 -14.12 5.48
CA GLY A 66 3.06 -15.18 4.60
C GLY A 66 1.97 -15.97 3.87
N ILE A 67 0.71 -15.52 3.94
CA ILE A 67 -0.42 -16.09 3.19
C ILE A 67 -0.49 -15.39 1.83
N PRO A 68 -0.21 -16.08 0.72
CA PRO A 68 -0.25 -15.48 -0.61
C PRO A 68 -1.69 -15.22 -1.06
N ASP A 69 -1.86 -14.22 -1.93
CA ASP A 69 -3.14 -13.99 -2.60
C ASP A 69 -3.38 -14.98 -3.74
N ALA A 70 -2.29 -15.36 -4.44
CA ALA A 70 -2.34 -16.29 -5.55
C ALA A 70 -1.05 -17.09 -5.69
N LYS A 71 -1.08 -18.06 -6.61
CA LYS A 71 0.12 -18.69 -7.16
C LYS A 71 0.24 -18.39 -8.64
N VAL A 72 1.32 -17.75 -9.05
CA VAL A 72 1.62 -17.42 -10.46
C VAL A 72 2.93 -18.10 -10.83
N GLY A 73 2.93 -18.91 -11.89
CA GLY A 73 4.10 -19.72 -12.28
C GLY A 73 4.60 -20.66 -11.18
N GLY A 74 3.71 -21.16 -10.33
CA GLY A 74 4.04 -22.02 -9.18
C GLY A 74 4.61 -21.28 -7.96
N ARG A 75 4.82 -19.97 -8.04
CA ARG A 75 5.35 -19.15 -6.95
C ARG A 75 4.24 -18.46 -6.17
N LYS A 76 4.43 -18.33 -4.86
CA LYS A 76 3.57 -17.53 -3.99
C LYS A 76 3.72 -16.06 -4.35
N VAL A 77 2.58 -15.38 -4.55
CA VAL A 77 2.56 -13.96 -4.87
C VAL A 77 1.48 -13.21 -4.10
N TRP A 78 1.72 -11.93 -3.90
CA TRP A 78 0.80 -10.96 -3.32
C TRP A 78 0.38 -9.95 -4.36
N SER A 79 -0.89 -9.56 -4.30
CA SER A 79 -1.42 -8.47 -5.10
C SER A 79 -0.75 -7.16 -4.73
N ARG A 80 -0.63 -6.28 -5.72
CA ARG A 80 -0.22 -4.89 -5.53
C ARG A 80 -0.85 -4.24 -4.31
N ASP A 81 -2.16 -4.32 -4.18
CA ASP A 81 -2.91 -3.68 -3.09
C ASP A 81 -2.52 -4.22 -1.71
N SER A 82 -2.35 -5.53 -1.59
CA SER A 82 -1.94 -6.16 -0.34
C SER A 82 -0.52 -5.75 0.06
N VAL A 83 0.39 -5.63 -0.91
CA VAL A 83 1.76 -5.16 -0.65
C VAL A 83 1.76 -3.68 -0.29
N MET A 84 0.98 -2.84 -1.00
CA MET A 84 0.88 -1.41 -0.69
C MET A 84 0.31 -1.15 0.69
N GLU A 85 -0.74 -1.87 1.08
CA GLU A 85 -1.28 -1.80 2.44
C GLU A 85 -0.21 -2.17 3.47
N TRP A 86 0.46 -3.30 3.25
CA TRP A 86 1.44 -3.83 4.18
C TRP A 86 2.70 -2.96 4.32
N VAL A 87 3.23 -2.39 3.22
CA VAL A 87 4.46 -1.59 3.22
C VAL A 87 4.30 -0.34 4.08
N LYS A 88 3.10 0.26 4.10
CA LYS A 88 2.81 1.48 4.89
C LYS A 88 2.81 1.28 6.40
N LEU A 89 2.74 0.04 6.88
CA LEU A 89 2.65 -0.26 8.31
C LEU A 89 4.02 -0.26 9.01
N SER A 90 4.06 0.16 10.25
CA SER A 90 5.21 -0.06 11.15
C SER A 90 5.13 -1.43 11.83
N ASP A 91 6.22 -1.88 12.45
CA ASP A 91 6.25 -3.14 13.22
C ASP A 91 5.24 -3.14 14.38
N SER A 92 4.93 -1.97 14.94
CA SER A 92 3.91 -1.79 15.97
C SER A 92 2.47 -2.03 15.50
N GLU A 93 2.20 -1.92 14.19
CA GLU A 93 0.87 -2.09 13.60
C GLU A 93 0.65 -3.49 13.01
N LEU A 94 1.71 -4.31 12.96
CA LEU A 94 1.63 -5.70 12.51
C LEU A 94 0.64 -6.56 13.33
N PRO A 95 0.49 -6.40 14.66
CA PRO A 95 -0.50 -7.17 15.42
C PRO A 95 -1.94 -6.96 14.92
N GLU A 96 -2.36 -5.71 14.66
CA GLU A 96 -3.68 -5.40 14.11
C GLU A 96 -3.84 -5.95 12.69
N TYR A 97 -2.80 -5.80 11.86
CA TYR A 97 -2.80 -6.30 10.50
C TYR A 97 -2.97 -7.83 10.43
N HIS A 98 -2.29 -8.58 11.30
CA HIS A 98 -2.43 -10.04 11.38
C HIS A 98 -3.80 -10.47 11.89
N LYS A 99 -4.45 -9.68 12.76
CA LYS A 99 -5.85 -9.90 13.17
C LYS A 99 -6.80 -9.72 11.99
N LYS A 100 -6.65 -8.64 11.20
CA LYS A 100 -7.46 -8.36 10.01
C LYS A 100 -7.46 -9.54 9.03
N TYR A 101 -6.28 -10.09 8.76
CA TYR A 101 -6.11 -11.19 7.79
C TYR A 101 -6.16 -12.59 8.41
N LYS A 102 -6.42 -12.71 9.72
CA LYS A 102 -6.50 -13.97 10.47
C LYS A 102 -5.30 -14.90 10.19
N THR A 103 -4.11 -14.31 10.10
CA THR A 103 -2.92 -15.01 9.62
C THR A 103 -2.36 -16.01 10.63
N GLY A 104 -2.68 -15.80 11.90
CA GLY A 104 -2.10 -16.55 13.02
C GLY A 104 -0.59 -16.32 13.21
N ALA A 105 0.01 -15.37 12.47
CA ALA A 105 1.40 -15.02 12.63
C ALA A 105 1.60 -14.30 13.98
N LYS A 106 2.63 -14.72 14.72
CA LYS A 106 3.00 -14.14 16.01
C LYS A 106 4.45 -13.72 15.96
N GLN A 107 4.77 -12.62 16.62
CA GLN A 107 6.15 -12.22 16.83
C GLN A 107 6.83 -13.35 17.63
N ARG A 108 7.95 -13.84 17.09
CA ARG A 108 8.75 -14.91 17.69
C ARG A 108 9.86 -14.30 18.51
#